data_AF-A0A9C6T5S2-F1
#
_entry.id   AF-A0A9C6T5S2-F1
#
_cell.length_a   1.000
_cell.length_b   1.000
_cell.length_c   1.000
_cell.angle_alpha   90.00
_cell.angle_beta   90.00
_cell.angle_gamma   90.00
#
_symmetry.space_group_name_H-M   'P 1'
#
loop_
_entity.id
_entity.type
_entity.pdbx_description
1 polymer ?
#
loop_
_entity_poly.entity_id
_entity_poly.type
_entity_poly.pdbx_seq_one_letter_code
_entity_poly.pdbx_strand_id
1 'polypeptide(L)'
;MFLRRCCFCVPLRTASEIIGTLYLGFFFTEMSVHGQQSIFICAKSQKWDVLQAALLTSGVISSLMLIYGSYKENRCFVLVWLIDFLIIFIAYVVLTILDVAIYHPLLVIIIIECCILVSMLYALIIVSSFYRLLRSLATEAVQI
;
A
#
# COMPACT_ATOMS: atom_id res chain seq x y z
N MET A 1 -12.59 4.54 -22.41
CA MET A 1 -11.79 3.45 -23.04
C MET A 1 -10.26 3.59 -22.89
N PHE A 2 -9.71 4.54 -22.13
CA PHE A 2 -8.25 4.75 -22.01
C PHE A 2 -7.56 4.08 -20.80
N LEU A 3 -8.31 3.45 -19.89
CA LEU A 3 -7.77 2.78 -18.69
C LEU A 3 -7.50 1.27 -18.85
N ARG A 4 -7.60 0.72 -20.07
CA ARG A 4 -7.44 -0.73 -20.29
C ARG A 4 -5.98 -1.17 -20.45
N ARG A 5 -5.06 -0.22 -20.61
CA ARG A 5 -3.62 -0.45 -20.83
C ARG A 5 -2.80 0.61 -20.10
N CYS A 6 -2.69 0.52 -18.77
CA CYS A 6 -1.64 1.27 -18.07
C CYS A 6 -0.29 0.58 -18.31
N CYS A 7 0.47 1.10 -19.28
CA CYS A 7 1.92 1.05 -19.50
C CYS A 7 2.74 -0.26 -19.36
N PHE A 8 2.14 -1.42 -19.10
CA PHE A 8 2.80 -2.72 -19.21
C PHE A 8 1.81 -3.70 -19.82
N CYS A 9 2.25 -4.67 -20.62
CA CYS A 9 1.43 -5.70 -21.26
C CYS A 9 0.77 -6.69 -20.27
N VAL A 10 0.49 -6.26 -19.04
CA VAL A 10 0.03 -7.08 -17.92
C VAL A 10 -1.43 -6.72 -17.61
N PRO A 11 -2.35 -7.69 -17.56
CA PRO A 11 -3.73 -7.43 -17.20
C PRO A 11 -3.83 -6.84 -15.79
N LEU A 12 -4.78 -5.92 -15.56
CA LEU A 12 -4.93 -5.21 -14.28
C LEU A 12 -5.04 -6.15 -13.07
N ARG A 13 -5.61 -7.35 -13.27
CA ARG A 13 -5.68 -8.41 -12.26
C ARG A 13 -4.29 -8.90 -11.82
N THR A 14 -3.42 -9.24 -12.77
CA THR A 14 -2.06 -9.68 -12.47
C THR A 14 -1.23 -8.53 -11.90
N ALA A 15 -1.46 -7.30 -12.35
CA ALA A 15 -0.80 -6.13 -11.78
C ALA A 15 -1.17 -5.90 -10.30
N SER A 16 -2.46 -6.00 -9.93
CA SER A 16 -2.89 -5.86 -8.54
C SER A 16 -2.41 -7.01 -7.65
N GLU A 17 -2.29 -8.22 -8.20
CA GLU A 17 -1.70 -9.36 -7.49
C GLU A 17 -0.21 -9.15 -7.21
N ILE A 18 0.57 -8.74 -8.21
CA ILE A 18 1.99 -8.40 -8.06
C ILE A 18 2.19 -7.29 -7.01
N ILE A 19 1.35 -6.25 -7.05
CA ILE A 19 1.37 -5.17 -6.06
C ILE A 19 1.13 -5.74 -4.66
N GLY A 20 0.10 -6.57 -4.47
CA GLY A 20 -0.20 -7.21 -3.19
C GLY A 20 0.98 -8.04 -2.67
N THR A 21 1.62 -8.83 -3.53
CA THR A 21 2.80 -9.63 -3.16
C THR A 21 4.01 -8.77 -2.80
N LEU A 22 4.28 -7.70 -3.56
CA LEU A 22 5.38 -6.77 -3.28
C LEU A 22 5.22 -6.10 -1.92
N TYR A 23 4.03 -5.59 -1.61
CA TYR A 23 3.79 -4.93 -0.32
C TYR A 23 3.74 -5.91 0.85
N LEU A 24 3.24 -7.12 0.63
CA LEU A 24 3.33 -8.18 1.63
C LEU A 24 4.80 -8.46 2.01
N GLY A 25 5.66 -8.62 1.00
CA GLY A 25 7.10 -8.79 1.22
C GLY A 25 7.75 -7.59 1.90
N PHE A 26 7.39 -6.37 1.49
CA PHE A 26 7.88 -5.13 2.11
C PHE A 26 7.54 -5.06 3.59
N PHE A 27 6.26 -5.16 3.98
CA PHE A 27 5.85 -5.08 5.37
C PHE A 27 6.42 -6.22 6.22
N PHE A 28 6.49 -7.43 5.66
CA PHE A 28 7.07 -8.57 6.36
C PHE A 28 8.58 -8.39 6.60
N THR A 29 9.29 -7.83 5.62
CA THR A 29 10.73 -7.52 5.75
C THR A 29 10.96 -6.41 6.77
N GLU A 30 10.13 -5.36 6.75
CA GLU A 30 10.23 -4.26 7.73
C GLU A 30 9.96 -4.80 9.16
N MET A 31 8.97 -5.69 9.33
CA MET A 31 8.65 -6.31 10.61
C MET A 31 9.75 -7.26 11.11
N SER A 32 10.36 -8.05 10.21
CA SER A 32 11.32 -9.10 10.58
C SER A 32 12.75 -8.60 10.72
N VAL A 33 13.18 -7.67 9.86
CA VAL A 33 14.57 -7.23 9.76
C VAL A 33 14.81 -5.91 10.48
N HIS A 34 13.85 -4.98 10.39
CA HIS A 34 14.03 -3.62 10.92
C HIS A 34 13.47 -3.45 12.33
N GLY A 35 12.47 -4.23 12.76
CA GLY A 35 12.10 -4.41 14.18
C GLY A 35 11.95 -3.11 14.98
N GLN A 36 13.01 -2.68 15.67
CA GLN A 36 13.08 -1.42 16.44
C GLN A 36 13.75 -0.25 15.71
N GLN A 37 14.53 -0.49 14.66
CA GLN A 37 15.13 0.51 13.78
C GLN A 37 14.39 0.52 12.45
N SER A 38 13.19 1.10 12.46
CA SER A 38 12.38 1.29 11.27
C SER A 38 12.95 2.36 10.35
N ILE A 39 12.57 2.27 9.06
CA ILE A 39 12.97 3.26 8.05
C ILE A 39 12.37 4.64 8.38
N PHE A 40 11.17 4.64 8.97
CA PHE A 40 10.53 5.83 9.53
C PHE A 40 10.90 6.00 11.02
N ILE A 41 11.50 7.15 11.36
CA ILE A 41 11.91 7.56 12.72
C ILE A 41 12.95 6.62 13.35
N CYS A 42 14.24 6.91 13.12
CA CYS A 42 15.37 6.16 13.73
C CYS A 42 15.49 6.31 15.25
N ALA A 43 14.79 7.26 15.88
CA ALA A 43 14.85 7.53 17.33
C ALA A 43 13.44 7.47 17.94
N LYS A 44 12.92 6.27 18.17
CA LYS A 44 11.54 6.07 18.62
C LYS A 44 11.36 6.31 20.12
N SER A 45 10.38 7.16 20.44
CA SER A 45 9.67 7.10 21.72
C SER A 45 8.67 5.93 21.69
N GLN A 46 8.51 5.21 22.80
CA GLN A 46 7.69 4.00 22.98
C GLN A 46 6.27 4.06 22.36
N LYS A 47 5.69 5.25 22.20
CA LYS A 47 4.36 5.46 21.60
C LYS A 47 4.34 5.26 20.07
N TRP A 48 5.44 5.58 19.38
CA TRP A 48 5.54 5.47 17.93
C TRP A 48 5.73 4.01 17.48
N ASP A 49 6.31 3.16 18.32
CA ASP A 49 6.43 1.72 18.07
C ASP A 49 5.09 1.01 17.97
N VAL A 50 4.14 1.35 18.85
CA VAL A 50 2.80 0.75 18.83
C VAL A 50 2.05 1.15 17.56
N LEU A 51 2.12 2.43 17.19
CA LEU A 51 1.49 2.93 15.97
C LEU A 51 2.09 2.25 14.73
N GLN A 52 3.41 2.15 14.66
CA GLN A 52 4.07 1.50 13.55
C GLN A 52 3.71 0.01 13.47
N ALA A 53 3.79 -0.74 14.57
CA ALA A 53 3.41 -2.14 14.59
C ALA A 53 1.96 -2.36 14.13
N ALA A 54 1.03 -1.47 14.52
CA ALA A 54 -0.36 -1.51 14.05
C ALA A 54 -0.47 -1.27 12.53
N LEU A 55 0.29 -0.31 11.98
CA LEU A 55 0.30 -0.02 10.54
C LEU A 55 0.90 -1.17 9.71
N LEU A 56 1.98 -1.79 10.18
CA LEU A 56 2.58 -2.94 9.48
C LEU A 56 1.66 -4.16 9.51
N THR A 57 1.07 -4.47 10.67
CA THR A 57 0.18 -5.62 10.80
C THR A 57 -1.09 -5.46 9.97
N SER A 58 -1.70 -4.27 9.95
CA SER A 58 -2.82 -3.98 9.05
C SER A 58 -2.39 -4.01 7.57
N GLY A 59 -1.17 -3.53 7.25
CA GLY A 59 -0.57 -3.61 5.92
C GLY A 59 -0.39 -5.05 5.42
N VAL A 60 0.05 -5.98 6.27
CA VAL A 60 0.19 -7.41 5.94
C VAL A 60 -1.18 -8.04 5.68
N ILE A 61 -2.14 -7.86 6.61
CA ILE A 61 -3.47 -8.44 6.51
C ILE A 61 -4.20 -7.92 5.26
N SER A 62 -4.17 -6.61 5.04
CA SER A 62 -4.77 -6.00 3.86
C SER A 62 -4.12 -6.51 2.58
N SER A 63 -2.79 -6.64 2.53
CA SER A 63 -2.09 -7.15 1.33
C SER A 63 -2.50 -8.60 0.98
N LEU A 64 -2.71 -9.45 1.98
CA LEU A 64 -3.30 -10.79 1.77
C LEU A 64 -4.73 -10.71 1.21
N MET A 65 -5.55 -9.78 1.73
CA MET A 65 -6.89 -9.54 1.20
C MET A 65 -6.86 -9.04 -0.24
N LEU A 66 -5.88 -8.23 -0.65
CA LEU A 66 -5.75 -7.78 -2.04
C LEU A 66 -5.43 -8.95 -2.98
N ILE A 67 -4.49 -9.83 -2.60
CA ILE A 67 -4.14 -11.02 -3.39
C ILE A 67 -5.37 -11.90 -3.56
N TYR A 68 -6.06 -12.20 -2.46
CA TYR A 68 -7.29 -13.01 -2.50
C TYR A 68 -8.41 -12.32 -3.30
N GLY A 69 -8.60 -11.01 -3.11
CA GLY A 69 -9.59 -10.20 -3.79
C GLY A 69 -9.35 -10.10 -5.29
N SER A 70 -8.08 -10.04 -5.71
CA SER A 70 -7.70 -10.08 -7.12
C SER A 70 -7.92 -11.46 -7.73
N TYR A 71 -7.55 -12.52 -7.00
CA TYR A 71 -7.73 -13.90 -7.48
C TYR A 71 -9.20 -14.28 -7.67
N LYS A 72 -10.06 -13.92 -6.70
CA LYS A 72 -11.50 -14.23 -6.73
C LYS A 72 -12.35 -13.12 -7.36
N GLU A 73 -11.72 -12.06 -7.87
CA GLU A 73 -12.40 -10.88 -8.46
C GLU A 73 -13.45 -10.26 -7.53
N ASN A 74 -13.23 -10.34 -6.22
CA ASN A 74 -14.15 -9.84 -5.22
C ASN A 74 -13.82 -8.38 -4.85
N ARG A 75 -14.65 -7.47 -5.36
CA ARG A 75 -14.51 -6.02 -5.17
C ARG A 75 -14.46 -5.57 -3.70
N CYS A 76 -15.07 -6.30 -2.76
CA CYS A 76 -15.12 -5.89 -1.37
C CYS A 76 -13.73 -5.96 -0.72
N PHE A 77 -12.97 -7.02 -0.97
CA PHE A 77 -11.61 -7.15 -0.43
C PHE A 77 -10.65 -6.13 -1.03
N VAL A 78 -10.80 -5.83 -2.33
CA VAL A 78 -10.02 -4.79 -3.00
C VAL A 78 -10.33 -3.40 -2.42
N LEU A 79 -11.60 -3.13 -2.07
CA LEU A 79 -12.01 -1.89 -1.43
C LEU A 79 -11.44 -1.76 -0.01
N VAL A 80 -11.45 -2.83 0.78
CA VAL A 80 -10.83 -2.84 2.11
C VAL A 80 -9.34 -2.50 2.00
N TRP A 81 -8.63 -3.14 1.06
CA TRP A 81 -7.23 -2.80 0.81
C TRP A 81 -7.05 -1.33 0.45
N LEU A 82 -7.88 -0.77 -0.44
CA LEU A 82 -7.76 0.64 -0.83
C LEU A 82 -7.95 1.61 0.34
N ILE A 83 -8.89 1.31 1.24
CA ILE A 83 -9.14 2.14 2.43
C ILE A 83 -7.96 2.04 3.39
N ASP A 84 -7.50 0.82 3.72
CA ASP A 84 -6.38 0.61 4.62
C ASP A 84 -5.09 1.24 4.07
N PHE A 85 -4.77 1.03 2.79
CA PHE A 85 -3.58 1.61 2.17
C PHE A 85 -3.62 3.12 2.09
N LEU A 86 -4.81 3.73 1.93
CA LEU A 86 -4.96 5.17 1.98
C LEU A 86 -4.66 5.72 3.38
N ILE A 87 -5.13 5.02 4.43
CA ILE A 87 -4.85 5.39 5.82
C ILE A 87 -3.34 5.27 6.10
N ILE A 88 -2.70 4.16 5.68
CA ILE A 88 -1.25 3.96 5.83
C ILE A 88 -0.48 5.04 5.08
N PHE A 89 -0.89 5.38 3.85
CA PHE A 89 -0.26 6.44 3.06
C PHE A 89 -0.30 7.79 3.77
N ILE A 90 -1.46 8.20 4.29
CA ILE A 90 -1.60 9.46 5.05
C ILE A 90 -0.71 9.43 6.30
N ALA A 91 -0.70 8.31 7.03
CA ALA A 91 0.14 8.15 8.21
C ALA A 91 1.63 8.26 7.86
N TYR A 92 2.08 7.64 6.76
CA TYR A 92 3.47 7.71 6.30
C TYR A 92 3.87 9.11 5.86
N VAL A 93 2.97 9.87 5.19
CA VAL A 93 3.23 11.28 4.87
C VAL A 93 3.43 12.09 6.15
N VAL A 94 2.57 11.90 7.17
CA VAL A 94 2.73 12.59 8.47
C VAL A 94 4.04 12.21 9.15
N LEU A 95 4.39 10.92 9.16
CA LEU A 95 5.66 10.44 9.73
C LEU A 95 6.87 11.02 9.00
N THR A 96 6.85 11.08 7.67
CA THR A 96 7.90 11.71 6.83
C THR A 96 8.09 13.17 7.22
N ILE A 97 6.99 13.93 7.35
CA ILE A 97 7.05 15.35 7.71
C ILE A 97 7.63 15.53 9.11
N LEU A 98 7.22 14.71 10.07
CA LEU A 98 7.75 14.73 11.43
C LEU A 98 9.24 14.38 11.46
N ASP A 99 9.67 13.40 10.65
CA ASP A 99 11.07 12.98 10.60
C ASP A 99 11.97 14.11 10.07
N VAL A 100 11.59 14.71 8.93
CA VAL A 100 12.29 15.85 8.33
C VAL A 100 12.32 17.07 9.25
N ALA A 101 11.22 17.37 9.95
CA ALA A 101 11.08 18.56 10.77
C ALA A 101 11.79 18.48 12.14
N ILE A 102 11.83 17.29 12.76
CA ILE A 102 12.31 17.13 14.14
C ILE A 102 13.68 16.48 14.19
N TYR A 103 13.89 15.42 13.41
CA TYR A 103 15.04 14.52 13.59
C TYR A 103 16.16 14.77 12.58
N HIS A 104 15.93 15.60 11.56
CA HIS A 104 16.89 15.93 10.51
C HIS A 104 17.67 14.69 10.00
N PRO A 105 16.96 13.70 9.46
CA PRO A 105 17.54 12.43 9.06
C PRO A 105 18.58 12.62 7.93
N LEU A 106 19.44 11.62 7.78
CA LEU A 106 20.37 11.52 6.66
C LEU A 106 19.61 11.59 5.33
N LEU A 107 20.19 12.27 4.34
CA LEU A 107 19.59 12.48 3.01
C LEU A 107 19.16 11.15 2.34
N VAL A 108 19.91 10.08 2.58
CA VAL A 108 19.60 8.73 2.08
C VAL A 108 18.26 8.21 2.60
N ILE A 109 17.91 8.46 3.87
CA ILE A 109 16.66 8.02 4.48
C ILE A 109 15.49 8.75 3.81
N ILE A 110 15.60 10.07 3.64
CA ILE A 110 14.58 10.90 2.98
C ILE A 110 14.31 10.42 1.55
N ILE A 111 15.36 10.05 0.81
CA ILE A 111 15.21 9.50 -0.55
C ILE A 111 14.41 8.18 -0.51
N ILE A 112 14.73 7.29 0.43
CA ILE A 112 14.04 6.01 0.58
C ILE A 112 12.57 6.23 0.95
N GLU A 113 12.27 7.10 1.91
CA GLU A 113 10.90 7.45 2.31
C GLU A 113 10.09 8.01 1.13
N CYS A 114 10.69 8.92 0.36
CA CYS A 114 10.08 9.48 -0.84
C CYS A 114 9.80 8.41 -1.90
N CYS A 115 10.74 7.48 -2.13
CA CYS A 115 10.54 6.35 -3.04
C CYS A 115 9.38 5.46 -2.59
N ILE A 116 9.27 5.18 -1.29
CA ILE A 116 8.16 4.40 -0.72
C ILE A 116 6.83 5.12 -0.97
N LEU A 117 6.73 6.41 -0.65
CA LEU A 117 5.51 7.20 -0.85
C LEU A 117 5.08 7.25 -2.32
N VAL A 118 6.01 7.46 -3.25
CA VAL A 118 5.71 7.46 -4.69
C VAL A 118 5.24 6.08 -5.15
N SER A 119 5.87 5.01 -4.66
CA SER A 119 5.45 3.64 -4.98
C SER A 119 4.05 3.31 -4.42
N MET A 120 3.70 3.82 -3.23
CA MET A 120 2.38 3.64 -2.62
C MET A 120 1.30 4.38 -3.40
N LEU A 121 1.58 5.62 -3.81
CA LEU A 121 0.66 6.40 -4.64
C LEU A 121 0.40 5.71 -5.98
N TYR A 122 1.46 5.18 -6.61
CA TYR A 122 1.32 4.41 -7.85
C TYR A 122 0.45 3.17 -7.64
N ALA A 123 0.68 2.42 -6.57
CA ALA A 123 -0.11 1.23 -6.24
C ALA A 123 -1.59 1.56 -6.00
N LEU A 124 -1.89 2.64 -5.27
CA LEU A 124 -3.25 3.15 -5.06
C LEU A 124 -3.95 3.46 -6.39
N ILE A 125 -3.25 4.08 -7.35
CA ILE A 125 -3.81 4.41 -8.67
C ILE A 125 -4.14 3.14 -9.47
N ILE A 126 -3.24 2.16 -9.48
CA ILE A 126 -3.46 0.90 -10.21
C ILE A 126 -4.60 0.09 -9.60
N VAL A 127 -4.60 -0.10 -8.27
CA VAL A 127 -5.62 -0.89 -7.59
C VAL A 127 -6.98 -0.18 -7.60
N SER A 128 -7.02 1.16 -7.53
CA SER A 128 -8.28 1.90 -7.68
C SER A 128 -8.85 1.77 -9.09
N SER A 129 -8.00 1.71 -10.11
CA SER A 129 -8.40 1.42 -11.49
C SER A 129 -8.98 0.02 -11.62
N PHE A 130 -8.37 -0.98 -10.95
CA PHE A 130 -8.88 -2.35 -10.89
C PHE A 130 -10.23 -2.45 -10.17
N TYR A 131 -10.39 -1.74 -9.05
CA TYR A 131 -11.66 -1.66 -8.34
C TYR A 131 -12.78 -1.07 -9.20
N ARG A 132 -12.49 0.02 -9.95
CA ARG A 132 -13.46 0.61 -10.88
C ARG A 132 -13.88 -0.36 -11.98
N LEU A 133 -12.95 -1.17 -12.48
CA LEU A 133 -13.24 -2.22 -13.47
C LEU A 133 -14.16 -3.31 -12.89
N LEU A 134 -13.87 -3.81 -11.68
CA LEU A 134 -14.75 -4.78 -11.01
C LEU A 134 -16.13 -4.20 -10.73
N ARG A 135 -16.21 -2.91 -10.40
CA ARG A 135 -17.48 -2.22 -10.18
C ARG A 135 -18.30 -2.13 -11.47
N SER A 136 -17.71 -1.79 -12.61
CA SER A 136 -18.45 -1.70 -13.88
C SER A 136 -18.98 -3.07 -14.30
N LEU A 137 -18.18 -4.12 -14.19
CA LEU A 137 -18.59 -5.50 -14.51
C LEU A 137 -19.78 -5.96 -13.65
N ALA A 138 -19.76 -5.62 -12.36
CA ALA A 138 -20.85 -5.95 -11.45
C ALA A 138 -22.16 -5.18 -11.75
N THR A 139 -22.07 -3.96 -12.29
CA THR A 139 -23.26 -3.19 -12.68
C THR A 139 -23.90 -3.74 -13.95
N GLU A 140 -23.10 -4.16 -14.93
CA GLU A 140 -23.59 -4.80 -16.16
C GLU A 140 -24.31 -6.12 -15.89
N ALA A 141 -23.82 -6.93 -14.93
CA ALA A 141 -24.44 -8.20 -14.55
C ALA A 141 -25.83 -8.08 -13.88
N VAL A 142 -26.20 -6.89 -13.38
CA VAL A 142 -27.52 -6.65 -12.74
C VAL A 142 -28.57 -6.21 -13.77
N GLN A 143 -28.15 -5.84 -14.99
CA GLN A 143 -29.07 -5.38 -16.04
C GLN A 143 -29.54 -6.48 -17.00
N ILE A 144 -29.08 -7.72 -16.81
CA ILE A 144 -29.48 -8.93 -17.55
C ILE A 144 -30.40 -9.75 -16.65
#